data_AF-A0A2W2D769-F1
#
_entry.id   AF-A0A2W2D769-F1
#
_cell.length_a   1.000
_cell.length_b   1.000
_cell.length_c   1.000
_cell.angle_alpha   90.00
_cell.angle_beta   90.00
_cell.angle_gamma   90.00
#
_symmetry.space_group_name_H-M   'P 1'
#
loop_
_entity.id
_entity.type
_entity.pdbx_description
1 polymer ?
#
loop_
_entity_poly.entity_id
_entity_poly.type
_entity_poly.pdbx_seq_one_letter_code
_entity_poly.pdbx_strand_id
1 'polypeptide(L)'
;MSLPALPATESPTGAAAGMLPVEPARDPYHVYLDSLTSPESRRTMRGCLDRLARLLTGDENATGAGQPWHLLRYEHTVRIRTMLTDQGWSAAYVNKHLVALRRVLKEAWRLGQTSAEDFARAADLAPVRQSRLPTGHHVPPEVVGAALAACDDSPAGVRDAALIAVLYSTGCRRAELGGLQLADYDPGARSLRVRGKRDKERLVYLTTDAISTQPEPGQENGALSLYDPRTGELDVRRPVVPDQSVYSVAAAEG
;
A
#
# COMPACT_ATOMS: atom_id res chain seq x y z
N MET A 1 -74.22 18.86 6.94
CA MET A 1 -73.42 20.04 6.57
C MET A 1 -72.00 19.55 6.35
N SER A 2 -71.67 19.19 5.10
CA SER A 2 -70.38 18.62 4.72
C SER A 2 -69.61 19.67 3.94
N LEU A 3 -68.39 19.98 4.39
CA LEU A 3 -67.48 20.91 3.71
C LEU A 3 -66.87 20.25 2.46
N PRO A 4 -66.70 20.98 1.34
CA PRO A 4 -66.09 20.46 0.12
C PRO A 4 -64.56 20.43 0.20
N ALA A 5 -63.97 19.56 -0.62
CA ALA A 5 -62.54 19.24 -0.69
C ALA A 5 -61.65 20.39 -1.18
N LEU A 6 -60.43 20.45 -0.67
CA LEU A 6 -59.34 21.32 -1.13
C LEU A 6 -58.75 20.81 -2.47
N PRO A 7 -58.26 21.71 -3.35
CA PRO A 7 -57.80 21.35 -4.69
C PRO A 7 -56.44 20.64 -4.69
N ALA A 8 -56.26 19.77 -5.68
CA ALA A 8 -55.03 19.04 -5.94
C ALA A 8 -53.88 19.99 -6.31
N THR A 9 -52.75 19.83 -5.63
CA THR A 9 -51.46 20.43 -6.00
C THR A 9 -50.96 19.81 -7.31
N GLU A 10 -50.83 20.63 -8.34
CA GLU A 10 -50.10 20.31 -9.56
C GLU A 10 -48.60 20.14 -9.24
N SER A 11 -48.03 19.01 -9.65
CA SER A 11 -46.59 18.79 -9.73
C SER A 11 -46.03 19.51 -10.95
N PRO A 12 -44.89 20.21 -10.86
CA PRO A 12 -44.01 20.36 -12.00
C PRO A 12 -42.94 19.27 -11.97
N THR A 13 -43.00 18.43 -12.99
CA THR A 13 -41.91 17.58 -13.47
C THR A 13 -40.70 18.43 -13.84
N GLY A 14 -39.56 18.17 -13.20
CA GLY A 14 -38.24 18.68 -13.57
C GLY A 14 -37.19 17.64 -13.20
N ALA A 15 -36.61 17.00 -14.21
CA ALA A 15 -35.73 15.86 -14.08
C ALA A 15 -34.35 16.18 -13.46
N ALA A 16 -33.93 15.29 -12.57
CA ALA A 16 -32.58 14.75 -12.38
C ALA A 16 -31.37 15.71 -12.36
N ALA A 17 -30.99 16.09 -11.14
CA ALA A 17 -29.62 15.86 -10.65
C ALA A 17 -29.73 15.48 -9.18
N GLY A 18 -30.10 14.22 -8.92
CA GLY A 18 -30.08 13.65 -7.58
C GLY A 18 -28.64 13.58 -7.10
N MET A 19 -28.14 14.67 -6.54
CA MET A 19 -27.05 14.59 -5.57
C MET A 19 -27.64 13.79 -4.42
N LEU A 20 -27.39 12.48 -4.41
CA LEU A 20 -27.69 11.66 -3.25
C LEU A 20 -27.10 12.43 -2.06
N PRO A 21 -27.89 12.75 -1.01
CA PRO A 21 -27.28 13.14 0.23
C PRO A 21 -26.43 11.95 0.64
N VAL A 22 -25.12 12.03 0.39
CA VAL A 22 -24.16 11.09 0.94
C VAL A 22 -24.22 11.40 2.42
N GLU A 23 -25.13 10.74 3.16
CA GLU A 23 -25.03 10.73 4.61
C GLU A 23 -23.66 10.13 4.91
N PRO A 24 -22.72 10.94 5.43
CA PRO A 24 -21.41 10.41 5.69
C PRO A 24 -21.59 9.35 6.77
N ALA A 25 -21.20 8.11 6.47
CA ALA A 25 -21.13 7.07 7.49
C ALA A 25 -20.33 7.66 8.65
N ARG A 26 -20.98 7.89 9.79
CA ARG A 26 -20.32 8.39 11.00
C ARG A 26 -19.49 7.27 11.64
N ASP A 27 -18.97 6.34 10.86
CA ASP A 27 -18.07 5.31 11.32
C ASP A 27 -16.63 5.80 11.13
N PRO A 28 -15.88 6.06 12.22
CA PRO A 28 -14.50 6.50 12.12
C PRO A 28 -13.59 5.51 11.38
N TYR A 29 -13.96 4.23 11.31
CA TYR A 29 -13.26 3.23 10.50
C TYR A 29 -13.27 3.60 9.01
N HIS A 30 -14.46 3.86 8.46
CA HIS A 30 -14.62 4.21 7.04
C HIS A 30 -13.97 5.55 6.73
N VAL A 31 -14.23 6.56 7.56
CA VAL A 31 -13.60 7.89 7.42
C VAL A 31 -12.08 7.81 7.42
N TYR A 32 -11.50 6.99 8.30
CA TYR A 32 -10.05 6.81 8.31
C TYR A 32 -9.55 6.14 7.03
N LEU A 33 -10.17 5.05 6.58
CA LEU A 33 -9.73 4.35 5.38
C LEU A 33 -9.90 5.21 4.12
N ASP A 34 -10.99 5.97 4.02
CA ASP A 34 -11.25 6.86 2.89
C ASP A 34 -10.30 8.06 2.87
N SER A 35 -9.77 8.47 4.02
CA SER A 35 -8.73 9.51 4.11
C SER A 35 -7.37 9.10 3.52
N LEU A 36 -7.16 7.81 3.26
CA LEU A 36 -5.89 7.29 2.73
C LEU A 36 -5.89 7.31 1.19
N THR A 37 -4.84 7.90 0.61
CA THR A 37 -4.72 8.02 -0.85
C THR A 37 -4.22 6.75 -1.54
N SER A 38 -3.42 5.92 -0.86
CA SER A 38 -2.88 4.67 -1.43
C SER A 38 -3.78 3.46 -1.13
N PRO A 39 -4.16 2.65 -2.15
CA PRO A 39 -4.90 1.40 -1.97
C PRO A 39 -4.22 0.39 -1.04
N GLU A 40 -2.89 0.30 -1.11
CA GLU A 40 -2.07 -0.58 -0.27
C GLU A 40 -2.12 -0.14 1.19
N SER A 41 -2.08 1.18 1.41
CA SER A 41 -2.23 1.78 2.73
C SER A 41 -3.62 1.51 3.30
N ARG A 42 -4.68 1.64 2.49
CA ARG A 42 -6.05 1.27 2.87
C ARG A 42 -6.14 -0.19 3.26
N ARG A 43 -5.66 -1.11 2.41
CA ARG A 43 -5.68 -2.55 2.66
C ARG A 43 -4.93 -2.91 3.95
N THR A 44 -3.76 -2.32 4.15
CA THR A 44 -2.94 -2.54 5.34
C THR A 44 -3.65 -2.08 6.61
N MET A 45 -4.18 -0.85 6.61
CA MET A 45 -4.83 -0.27 7.79
C MET A 45 -6.17 -0.96 8.08
N ARG A 46 -6.92 -1.34 7.05
CA ARG A 46 -8.11 -2.21 7.17
C ARG A 46 -7.77 -3.49 7.93
N GLY A 47 -6.76 -4.23 7.46
CA GLY A 47 -6.34 -5.48 8.11
C GLY A 47 -5.88 -5.30 9.56
N CYS A 48 -5.25 -4.16 9.89
CA CYS A 48 -4.90 -3.82 11.26
C CYS A 48 -6.15 -3.59 12.14
N LEU A 49 -7.12 -2.80 11.67
CA LEU A 49 -8.34 -2.49 12.42
C LEU A 49 -9.24 -3.72 12.59
N ASP A 50 -9.39 -4.51 11.54
CA ASP A 50 -10.16 -5.76 11.61
C ASP A 50 -9.51 -6.73 12.60
N ARG A 51 -8.18 -6.83 12.64
CA ARG A 51 -7.50 -7.66 13.64
C ARG A 51 -7.69 -7.14 15.07
N LEU A 52 -7.68 -5.82 15.27
CA LEU A 52 -7.99 -5.23 16.57
C LEU A 52 -9.41 -5.56 17.02
N ALA A 53 -10.39 -5.49 16.11
CA ALA A 53 -11.78 -5.85 16.39
C ALA A 53 -11.91 -7.32 16.82
N ARG A 54 -11.25 -8.24 16.12
CA ARG A 54 -11.24 -9.67 16.48
C ARG A 54 -10.61 -9.92 17.84
N LEU A 55 -9.50 -9.25 18.14
CA LEU A 55 -8.87 -9.35 19.46
C LEU A 55 -9.78 -8.83 20.58
N LEU A 56 -10.52 -7.75 20.34
CA LEU A 56 -11.41 -7.14 21.34
C LEU A 56 -12.69 -7.93 21.57
N THR A 57 -13.28 -8.47 20.51
CA THR A 57 -14.58 -9.16 20.55
C THR A 57 -14.46 -10.65 20.79
N GLY A 58 -13.32 -11.26 20.48
CA GLY A 58 -13.14 -12.71 20.45
C GLY A 58 -13.82 -13.40 19.27
N ASP A 59 -14.49 -12.66 18.39
CA ASP A 59 -15.12 -13.17 17.18
C ASP A 59 -14.14 -13.11 16.01
N GLU A 60 -13.86 -14.26 15.37
CA GLU A 60 -12.95 -14.35 14.23
C GLU A 60 -13.50 -13.68 12.95
N ASN A 61 -14.80 -13.45 12.88
CA ASN A 61 -15.47 -12.78 11.77
C ASN A 61 -15.66 -11.28 12.00
N ALA A 62 -15.28 -10.77 13.18
CA ALA A 62 -15.40 -9.35 13.48
C ALA A 62 -14.55 -8.51 12.51
N THR A 63 -15.16 -7.43 12.03
CA THR A 63 -14.47 -6.39 11.26
C THR A 63 -14.33 -5.13 12.09
N GLY A 64 -13.43 -4.24 11.69
CA GLY A 64 -13.28 -2.95 12.33
C GLY A 64 -14.43 -1.98 12.06
N ALA A 65 -15.27 -2.25 11.04
CA ALA A 65 -16.45 -1.47 10.76
C ALA A 65 -17.51 -1.68 11.84
N GLY A 66 -18.22 -0.61 12.21
CA GLY A 66 -19.28 -0.61 13.21
C GLY A 66 -18.83 -0.80 14.67
N GLN A 67 -17.53 -0.96 14.93
CA GLN A 67 -17.03 -1.07 16.30
C GLN A 67 -17.12 0.27 17.03
N PRO A 68 -17.40 0.29 18.35
CA PRO A 68 -17.55 1.51 19.12
C PRO A 68 -16.19 2.13 19.50
N TRP A 69 -15.37 2.47 18.51
CA TRP A 69 -14.02 3.02 18.70
C TRP A 69 -14.01 4.25 19.61
N HIS A 70 -15.05 5.08 19.54
CA HIS A 70 -15.22 6.29 20.35
C HIS A 70 -15.46 6.03 21.85
N LEU A 71 -15.81 4.80 22.23
CA LEU A 71 -15.95 4.39 23.64
C LEU A 71 -14.64 3.89 24.25
N LEU A 72 -13.60 3.68 23.44
CA LEU A 72 -12.30 3.30 23.97
C LEU A 72 -11.73 4.44 24.82
N ARG A 73 -11.12 4.05 25.94
CA ARG A 73 -10.50 4.91 26.94
C ARG A 73 -9.10 4.39 27.21
N TYR A 74 -8.32 5.12 28.00
CA TYR A 74 -6.91 4.80 28.22
C TYR A 74 -6.71 3.36 28.69
N GLU A 75 -7.48 2.91 29.67
CA GLU A 75 -7.49 1.55 30.20
C GLU A 75 -7.72 0.49 29.11
N HIS A 76 -8.64 0.73 28.19
CA HIS A 76 -8.92 -0.17 27.07
C HIS A 76 -7.73 -0.23 26.11
N THR A 77 -7.15 0.92 25.78
CA THR A 77 -6.04 1.00 24.82
C THR A 77 -4.73 0.43 25.35
N VAL A 78 -4.47 0.55 26.66
CA VAL A 78 -3.36 -0.14 27.34
C VAL A 78 -3.57 -1.65 27.29
N ARG A 79 -4.79 -2.13 27.57
CA ARG A 79 -5.12 -3.56 27.47
C ARG A 79 -4.91 -4.09 26.05
N ILE A 80 -5.36 -3.36 25.03
CA ILE A 80 -5.11 -3.70 23.62
C ILE A 80 -3.61 -3.81 23.34
N ARG A 81 -2.82 -2.82 23.78
CA ARG A 81 -1.35 -2.83 23.60
C ARG A 81 -0.72 -4.08 24.24
N THR A 82 -1.16 -4.47 25.44
CA THR A 82 -0.70 -5.70 26.11
C THR A 82 -1.07 -6.92 25.28
N MET A 83 -2.34 -7.05 24.87
CA MET A 83 -2.81 -8.18 24.05
C MET A 83 -2.02 -8.33 22.75
N LEU A 84 -1.71 -7.21 22.06
CA LEU A 84 -0.89 -7.21 20.85
C LEU A 84 0.56 -7.68 21.11
N THR A 85 1.12 -7.34 22.27
CA THR A 85 2.48 -7.71 22.65
C THR A 85 2.55 -9.20 23.01
N ASP A 86 1.52 -9.71 23.69
CA ASP A 86 1.41 -11.11 24.10
C ASP A 86 1.22 -12.07 22.91
N GLN A 87 0.88 -11.56 21.70
CA GLN A 87 0.84 -12.37 20.47
C GLN A 87 2.22 -12.86 20.00
N GLY A 88 3.32 -12.40 20.59
CA GLY A 88 4.67 -12.73 20.14
C GLY A 88 5.07 -12.06 18.80
N TRP A 89 4.32 -11.05 18.36
CA TRP A 89 4.61 -10.33 17.12
C TRP A 89 5.85 -9.44 17.22
N SER A 90 6.41 -9.08 16.06
CA SER A 90 7.49 -8.10 16.01
C SER A 90 7.02 -6.72 16.48
N ALA A 91 7.89 -5.96 17.16
CA ALA A 91 7.58 -4.60 17.61
C ALA A 91 7.10 -3.68 16.47
N ALA A 92 7.66 -3.81 15.27
CA ALA A 92 7.23 -3.05 14.09
C ALA A 92 5.77 -3.38 13.70
N TYR A 93 5.38 -4.65 13.81
CA TYR A 93 4.03 -5.10 13.51
C TYR A 93 3.03 -4.63 14.57
N VAL A 94 3.38 -4.73 15.86
CA VAL A 94 2.58 -4.18 16.96
C VAL A 94 2.39 -2.67 16.80
N ASN A 95 3.48 -1.93 16.57
CA ASN A 95 3.44 -0.48 16.40
C ASN A 95 2.58 -0.06 15.19
N LYS A 96 2.53 -0.86 14.12
CA LYS A 96 1.63 -0.64 12.98
C LYS A 96 0.15 -0.69 13.41
N HIS A 97 -0.23 -1.64 14.25
CA HIS A 97 -1.58 -1.73 14.80
C HIS A 97 -1.88 -0.57 15.76
N LEU A 98 -0.91 -0.17 16.60
CA LEU A 98 -1.06 1.03 17.45
C LEU A 98 -1.24 2.32 16.64
N VAL A 99 -0.59 2.43 15.47
CA VAL A 99 -0.83 3.54 14.54
C VAL A 99 -2.25 3.50 14.01
N ALA A 100 -2.74 2.33 13.57
CA ALA A 100 -4.12 2.20 13.10
C ALA A 100 -5.14 2.58 14.19
N LEU A 101 -4.94 2.10 15.43
CA LEU A 101 -5.76 2.43 16.59
C LEU A 101 -5.80 3.94 16.86
N ARG A 102 -4.63 4.60 16.95
CA ARG A 102 -4.57 6.06 17.15
C ARG A 102 -5.29 6.84 16.04
N ARG A 103 -5.20 6.35 14.80
CA ARG A 103 -5.83 7.02 13.65
C ARG A 103 -7.35 6.88 13.65
N VAL A 104 -7.89 5.71 13.96
CA VAL A 104 -9.35 5.55 14.07
C VAL A 104 -9.92 6.35 15.25
N LEU A 105 -9.22 6.40 16.39
CA LEU A 105 -9.60 7.26 17.53
C LEU A 105 -9.57 8.75 17.16
N LYS A 106 -8.61 9.18 16.34
CA LYS A 106 -8.54 10.54 15.84
C LYS A 106 -9.73 10.89 14.95
N GLU A 107 -10.19 9.98 14.10
CA GLU A 107 -11.38 10.22 13.30
C GLU A 107 -12.66 10.20 14.15
N ALA A 108 -12.73 9.39 15.20
CA ALA A 108 -13.83 9.42 16.16
C ALA A 108 -13.96 10.80 16.84
N TRP A 109 -12.82 11.39 17.22
CA TRP A 109 -12.78 12.76 17.75
C TRP A 109 -13.21 13.80 16.70
N ARG A 110 -12.71 13.71 15.47
CA ARG A 110 -13.09 14.62 14.37
C ARG A 110 -14.58 14.55 14.02
N LEU A 111 -15.21 13.39 14.21
CA LEU A 111 -16.65 13.18 14.03
C LEU A 111 -17.49 13.67 15.21
N GLY A 112 -16.86 14.19 16.28
CA GLY A 112 -17.51 14.68 17.48
C GLY A 112 -18.05 13.57 18.41
N GLN A 113 -17.53 12.35 18.29
CA GLN A 113 -18.02 11.18 19.05
C GLN A 113 -17.31 10.99 20.39
N THR A 114 -16.17 11.64 20.57
CA THR A 114 -15.38 11.61 21.80
C THR A 114 -14.80 12.98 22.07
N SER A 115 -14.56 13.28 23.35
CA SER A 115 -13.97 14.55 23.76
C SER A 115 -12.48 14.61 23.35
N ALA A 116 -11.92 15.82 23.27
CA ALA A 116 -10.50 15.99 23.01
C ALA A 116 -9.63 15.38 24.12
N GLU A 117 -10.11 15.44 25.37
CA GLU A 117 -9.45 14.88 26.55
C GLU A 117 -9.43 13.34 26.52
N ASP A 118 -10.58 12.71 26.24
CA ASP A 118 -10.67 11.25 26.11
C ASP A 118 -9.80 10.73 24.97
N PHE A 119 -9.84 11.40 23.82
CA PHE A 119 -8.97 11.07 22.69
C PHE A 119 -7.50 11.19 23.05
N ALA A 120 -7.08 12.30 23.66
CA ALA A 120 -5.68 12.53 24.02
C ALA A 120 -5.16 11.43 24.95
N ARG A 121 -5.94 11.07 25.97
CA ARG A 121 -5.60 9.98 26.90
C ARG A 121 -5.59 8.61 26.21
N ALA A 122 -6.62 8.27 25.44
CA ALA A 122 -6.69 6.97 24.76
C ALA A 122 -5.62 6.79 23.67
N ALA A 123 -5.16 7.88 23.05
CA ALA A 123 -4.12 7.83 22.03
C ALA A 123 -2.69 7.82 22.60
N ASP A 124 -2.51 8.14 23.89
CA ASP A 124 -1.20 8.21 24.55
C ASP A 124 -0.62 6.82 24.87
N LEU A 125 -0.23 6.12 23.80
CA LEU A 125 0.35 4.78 23.87
C LEU A 125 1.82 4.81 23.48
N ALA A 126 2.68 4.49 24.45
CA ALA A 126 4.09 4.31 24.21
C ALA A 126 4.35 3.21 23.15
N PRO A 127 5.20 3.47 22.14
CA PRO A 127 5.55 2.45 21.17
C PRO A 127 6.27 1.28 21.84
N VAL A 128 6.06 0.08 21.33
CA VAL A 128 6.82 -1.10 21.75
C VAL A 128 8.23 -0.98 21.17
N ARG A 129 9.24 -1.01 22.04
CA ARG A 129 10.65 -0.98 21.66
C ARG A 129 11.22 -2.39 21.69
N GLN A 130 11.88 -2.77 20.62
CA GLN A 130 12.67 -3.99 20.56
C GLN A 130 13.85 -3.70 19.63
N SER A 131 15.08 -3.79 20.15
CA SER A 131 16.27 -3.77 19.32
C SER A 131 16.37 -5.12 18.62
N ARG A 132 16.11 -5.13 17.32
CA ARG A 132 16.59 -6.19 16.43
C ARG A 132 17.66 -5.56 15.56
N LEU A 133 18.74 -6.30 15.28
CA LEU A 133 19.59 -5.93 14.15
C LEU A 133 18.69 -5.87 12.90
N PRO A 134 18.87 -4.87 12.02
CA PRO A 134 18.13 -4.81 10.77
C PRO A 134 18.24 -6.16 10.05
N THR A 135 17.10 -6.68 9.59
CA THR A 135 17.10 -7.84 8.70
C THR A 135 17.60 -7.39 7.33
N GLY A 136 18.81 -7.83 6.99
CA GLY A 136 19.52 -7.47 5.76
C GLY A 136 21.02 -7.40 6.06
N HIS A 137 21.84 -7.99 5.20
CA HIS A 137 23.29 -7.88 5.29
C HIS A 137 23.81 -7.14 4.06
N HIS A 138 24.99 -6.54 4.20
CA HIS A 138 25.71 -5.97 3.06
C HIS A 138 25.91 -7.06 2.01
N VAL A 139 25.48 -6.78 0.77
CA VAL A 139 25.73 -7.68 -0.37
C VAL A 139 27.09 -7.31 -0.95
N PRO A 140 28.10 -8.20 -0.88
CA PRO A 140 29.42 -7.93 -1.43
C PRO A 140 29.38 -7.76 -2.96
N PRO A 141 30.25 -6.92 -3.56
CA PRO A 141 30.29 -6.73 -5.01
C PRO A 141 30.45 -8.03 -5.81
N GLU A 142 31.12 -9.03 -5.23
CA GLU A 142 31.35 -10.33 -5.85
C GLU A 142 30.06 -11.12 -6.02
N VAL A 143 29.13 -11.01 -5.06
CA VAL A 143 27.80 -11.63 -5.15
C VAL A 143 26.97 -10.97 -6.25
N VAL A 144 27.09 -9.64 -6.40
CA VAL A 144 26.43 -8.91 -7.49
C VAL A 144 27.01 -9.30 -8.84
N GLY A 145 28.34 -9.40 -8.94
CA GLY A 145 29.03 -9.87 -10.15
C GLY A 145 28.62 -11.29 -10.54
N ALA A 146 28.53 -12.21 -9.57
CA ALA A 146 28.06 -13.57 -9.82
C ALA A 146 26.59 -13.61 -10.26
N ALA A 147 25.73 -12.77 -9.69
CA ALA A 147 24.33 -12.66 -10.10
C ALA A 147 24.20 -12.14 -11.54
N LEU A 148 25.00 -11.14 -11.92
CA LEU A 148 25.05 -10.64 -13.30
C LEU A 148 25.58 -11.70 -14.27
N ALA A 149 26.60 -12.46 -13.89
CA ALA A 149 27.17 -13.52 -14.72
C ALA A 149 26.25 -14.75 -14.89
N ALA A 150 25.27 -14.91 -14.00
CA ALA A 150 24.26 -15.98 -14.09
C ALA A 150 23.10 -15.63 -15.05
N CYS A 151 22.97 -14.36 -15.47
CA CYS A 151 22.03 -13.95 -16.48
C CYS A 151 22.50 -14.40 -17.87
N ASP A 152 21.64 -15.06 -18.62
CA ASP A 152 21.92 -15.51 -20.00
C ASP A 152 21.58 -14.43 -21.04
N ASP A 153 21.88 -14.70 -22.30
CA ASP A 153 21.57 -13.81 -23.44
C ASP A 153 20.09 -13.85 -23.86
N SER A 154 19.24 -14.56 -23.12
CA SER A 154 17.81 -14.56 -23.39
C SER A 154 17.22 -13.18 -23.09
N PRO A 155 16.06 -12.82 -23.68
CA PRO A 155 15.38 -11.58 -23.33
C PRO A 155 15.11 -11.43 -21.82
N ALA A 156 14.87 -12.54 -21.12
CA ALA A 156 14.69 -12.54 -19.66
C ALA A 156 16.00 -12.30 -18.91
N GLY A 157 17.10 -12.94 -19.35
CA GLY A 157 18.43 -12.75 -18.77
C GLY A 157 18.95 -11.33 -18.94
N VAL A 158 18.83 -10.76 -20.14
CA VAL A 158 19.20 -9.34 -20.40
C VAL A 158 18.40 -8.38 -19.51
N ARG A 159 17.10 -8.62 -19.36
CA ARG A 159 16.23 -7.83 -18.47
C ARG A 159 16.67 -7.94 -17.02
N ASP A 160 16.90 -9.14 -16.52
CA ASP A 160 17.27 -9.36 -15.12
C ASP A 160 18.65 -8.76 -14.82
N ALA A 161 19.59 -8.85 -15.75
CA ALA A 161 20.90 -8.19 -15.66
C ALA A 161 20.74 -6.65 -15.57
N ALA A 162 19.89 -6.06 -16.42
CA ALA A 162 19.59 -4.64 -16.37
C ALA A 162 18.94 -4.23 -15.02
N LEU A 163 18.00 -5.02 -14.50
CA LEU A 163 17.37 -4.75 -13.20
C LEU A 163 18.37 -4.82 -12.04
N ILE A 164 19.22 -5.84 -12.01
CA ILE A 164 20.27 -5.99 -10.98
C ILE A 164 21.23 -4.80 -11.04
N ALA A 165 21.68 -4.42 -12.23
CA ALA A 165 22.61 -3.32 -12.42
C ALA A 165 21.99 -1.97 -12.02
N VAL A 166 20.72 -1.70 -12.34
CA VAL A 166 20.00 -0.49 -11.91
C VAL A 166 19.81 -0.48 -10.40
N LEU A 167 19.38 -1.58 -9.79
CA LEU A 167 19.21 -1.67 -8.33
C LEU A 167 20.52 -1.38 -7.59
N TYR A 168 21.62 -1.97 -8.08
CA TYR A 168 22.94 -1.82 -7.47
C TYR A 168 23.51 -0.41 -7.66
N SER A 169 23.39 0.17 -8.86
CA SER A 169 23.97 1.49 -9.18
C SER A 169 23.18 2.67 -8.59
N THR A 170 21.86 2.56 -8.51
CA THR A 170 20.99 3.71 -8.15
C THR A 170 20.40 3.63 -6.74
N GLY A 171 20.42 2.44 -6.12
CA GLY A 171 19.76 2.21 -4.83
C GLY A 171 18.23 2.40 -4.88
N CYS A 172 17.62 2.32 -6.07
CA CYS A 172 16.18 2.42 -6.21
C CYS A 172 15.46 1.24 -5.55
N ARG A 173 14.23 1.46 -5.09
CA ARG A 173 13.44 0.38 -4.49
C ARG A 173 12.88 -0.51 -5.60
N ARG A 174 12.76 -1.82 -5.34
CA ARG A 174 12.11 -2.77 -6.26
C ARG A 174 10.77 -2.27 -6.82
N ALA A 175 9.91 -1.72 -5.96
CA ALA A 175 8.60 -1.19 -6.37
C ALA A 175 8.70 0.06 -7.27
N GLU A 176 9.80 0.81 -7.19
CA GLU A 176 10.05 1.95 -8.07
C GLU A 176 10.48 1.49 -9.48
N LEU A 177 11.23 0.37 -9.59
CA LEU A 177 11.61 -0.21 -10.88
C LEU A 177 10.44 -0.86 -11.61
N GLY A 178 9.55 -1.52 -10.87
CA GLY A 178 8.42 -2.24 -11.46
C GLY A 178 7.42 -1.37 -12.23
N GLY A 179 7.49 -0.03 -12.08
CA GLY A 179 6.66 0.93 -12.80
C GLY A 179 7.40 1.82 -13.79
N LEU A 180 8.70 1.57 -14.05
CA LEU A 180 9.48 2.36 -15.01
C LEU A 180 9.02 2.08 -16.45
N GLN A 181 9.02 3.12 -17.27
CA GLN A 181 8.79 3.02 -18.71
C GLN A 181 10.06 3.38 -19.49
N LEU A 182 10.16 2.97 -20.75
CA LEU A 182 11.30 3.37 -21.60
C LEU A 182 11.44 4.89 -21.71
N ALA A 183 10.31 5.61 -21.70
CA ALA A 183 10.29 7.08 -21.73
C ALA A 183 10.88 7.76 -20.48
N ASP A 184 11.10 7.00 -19.40
CA ASP A 184 11.77 7.49 -18.19
C ASP A 184 13.29 7.35 -18.27
N TYR A 185 13.82 6.71 -19.31
CA TYR A 185 15.26 6.58 -19.55
C TYR A 185 15.77 7.63 -20.53
N ASP A 186 16.79 8.37 -20.11
CA ASP A 186 17.57 9.25 -20.96
C ASP A 186 18.93 8.60 -21.24
N PRO A 187 19.16 8.06 -22.45
CA PRO A 187 20.43 7.45 -22.81
C PRO A 187 21.58 8.46 -22.94
N GLY A 188 21.29 9.72 -23.30
CA GLY A 188 22.29 10.77 -23.44
C GLY A 188 22.82 11.23 -22.08
N ALA A 189 21.92 11.43 -21.12
CA ALA A 189 22.27 11.78 -19.75
C ALA A 189 22.64 10.56 -18.89
N ARG A 190 22.42 9.33 -19.39
CA ARG A 190 22.58 8.07 -18.66
C ARG A 190 21.79 8.08 -17.35
N SER A 191 20.53 8.48 -17.43
CA SER A 191 19.69 8.72 -16.25
C SER A 191 18.32 8.09 -16.36
N LEU A 192 17.73 7.75 -15.21
CA LEU A 192 16.35 7.29 -15.08
C LEU A 192 15.57 8.29 -14.23
N ARG A 193 14.37 8.63 -14.69
CA ARG A 193 13.38 9.36 -13.90
C ARG A 193 12.57 8.36 -13.08
N VAL A 194 12.74 8.43 -11.76
CA VAL A 194 12.12 7.49 -10.83
C VAL A 194 11.07 8.20 -9.98
N ARG A 195 9.86 7.64 -9.95
CA ARG A 195 8.76 8.12 -9.13
C ARG A 195 8.72 7.37 -7.79
N GLY A 196 9.08 8.07 -6.72
CA GLY A 196 9.11 7.55 -5.37
C GLY A 196 7.82 7.80 -4.58
N LYS A 197 7.87 7.47 -3.27
CA LYS A 197 6.74 7.67 -2.35
C LYS A 197 6.25 9.13 -2.35
N ARG A 198 4.91 9.30 -2.32
CA ARG A 198 4.20 10.60 -2.43
C ARG A 198 4.37 11.28 -3.79
N ASP A 199 4.50 10.49 -4.85
CA ASP A 199 4.61 11.00 -6.22
C ASP A 199 5.79 11.95 -6.43
N LYS A 200 6.88 11.72 -5.67
CA LYS A 200 8.09 12.54 -5.75
C LYS A 200 8.99 11.96 -6.83
N GLU A 201 9.24 12.73 -7.86
CA GLU A 201 10.14 12.36 -8.94
C GLU A 201 11.59 12.74 -8.58
N ARG A 202 12.54 11.88 -8.97
CA ARG A 202 13.97 12.16 -8.90
C ARG A 202 14.67 11.57 -10.11
N LEU A 203 15.77 12.19 -10.52
CA LEU A 203 16.70 11.60 -11.47
C LEU A 203 17.73 10.76 -10.71
N VAL A 204 17.99 9.56 -11.21
CA VAL A 204 19.10 8.71 -10.79
C VAL A 204 20.00 8.44 -11.99
N TYR A 205 21.30 8.39 -11.77
CA TYR A 205 22.27 8.19 -12.84
C TYR A 205 22.80 6.77 -12.81
N LEU A 206 22.99 6.19 -13.99
CA LEU A 206 23.48 4.83 -14.17
C LEU A 206 25.01 4.83 -14.22
N THR A 207 25.61 3.82 -13.59
CA THR A 207 27.04 3.53 -13.78
C THR A 207 27.25 2.88 -15.15
N THR A 208 28.48 2.97 -15.68
CA THR A 208 28.83 2.41 -16.99
C THR A 208 28.48 0.93 -17.12
N ASP A 209 28.65 0.15 -16.05
CA ASP A 209 28.35 -1.28 -16.01
C ASP A 209 26.85 -1.60 -16.13
N ALA A 210 25.97 -0.64 -15.79
CA ALA A 210 24.52 -0.80 -15.95
C ALA A 210 24.02 -0.47 -17.36
N ILE A 211 24.90 0.04 -18.23
CA ILE A 211 24.56 0.51 -19.57
C ILE A 211 24.87 -0.56 -20.62
N SER A 212 25.91 -1.38 -20.40
CA SER A 212 26.29 -2.46 -21.32
C SER A 212 25.30 -3.62 -21.38
N THR A 213 24.35 -3.70 -20.45
CA THR A 213 23.31 -4.73 -20.38
C THR A 213 21.94 -4.25 -20.87
N GLN A 214 21.87 -3.05 -21.46
CA GLN A 214 20.60 -2.52 -21.97
C GLN A 214 20.25 -3.14 -23.33
N PRO A 215 18.96 -3.45 -23.57
CA PRO A 215 18.51 -3.77 -24.93
C PRO A 215 18.64 -2.54 -25.84
N GLU A 216 19.16 -2.76 -27.06
CA GLU A 216 19.38 -1.71 -28.06
C GLU A 216 18.11 -0.90 -28.39
N PRO A 217 18.18 0.44 -28.54
CA PRO A 217 17.06 1.27 -28.96
C PRO A 217 16.49 0.79 -30.30
N GLY A 218 15.21 0.39 -30.33
CA GLY A 218 14.55 -0.18 -31.51
C GLY A 218 14.26 -1.69 -31.41
N GLN A 219 14.69 -2.35 -30.33
CA GLN A 219 14.15 -3.64 -29.91
C GLN A 219 12.84 -3.42 -29.13
N GLU A 220 11.79 -4.21 -29.38
CA GLU A 220 10.41 -4.06 -28.84
C GLU A 220 10.29 -4.16 -27.30
N ASN A 221 11.38 -4.18 -26.54
CA ASN A 221 11.41 -4.51 -25.10
C ASN A 221 11.78 -3.33 -24.19
N GLY A 222 11.27 -2.15 -24.53
CA GLY A 222 11.42 -0.94 -23.74
C GLY A 222 10.64 -0.97 -22.41
N ALA A 223 11.33 -1.37 -21.35
CA ALA A 223 10.87 -1.59 -19.98
C ALA A 223 9.89 -2.77 -19.79
N LEU A 224 10.46 -3.91 -19.36
CA LEU A 224 9.77 -4.96 -18.59
C LEU A 224 8.52 -5.58 -19.26
N SER A 225 8.63 -5.98 -20.53
CA SER A 225 7.72 -7.00 -21.08
C SER A 225 7.85 -8.29 -20.24
N LEU A 226 6.79 -8.69 -19.54
CA LEU A 226 6.73 -9.99 -18.88
C LEU A 226 6.28 -11.03 -19.92
N TYR A 227 7.20 -11.92 -20.28
CA TYR A 227 6.88 -13.15 -20.99
C TYR A 227 5.99 -14.05 -20.12
N ASP A 228 4.83 -14.47 -20.64
CA ASP A 228 3.97 -15.45 -19.99
C ASP A 228 4.35 -16.88 -20.45
N PRO A 229 4.98 -17.71 -19.60
CA PRO A 229 5.44 -19.04 -19.99
C PRO A 229 4.30 -20.05 -20.22
N ARG A 230 3.05 -19.73 -19.86
CA ARG A 230 1.89 -20.59 -20.12
C ARG A 230 1.28 -20.39 -21.50
N THR A 231 1.35 -19.18 -22.02
CA THR A 231 0.72 -18.80 -23.29
C THR A 231 1.73 -18.61 -24.42
N GLY A 232 3.01 -18.39 -24.07
CA GLY A 232 4.07 -18.12 -25.04
C GLY A 232 3.96 -16.74 -25.69
N GLU A 233 3.05 -15.88 -25.20
CA GLU A 233 2.82 -14.54 -25.72
C GLU A 233 3.53 -13.49 -24.88
N LEU A 234 3.94 -12.40 -25.55
CA LEU A 234 4.49 -11.21 -24.94
C LEU A 234 3.33 -10.29 -24.54
N ASP A 235 3.05 -10.15 -23.24
CA ASP A 235 1.99 -9.24 -22.78
C ASP A 235 2.53 -7.80 -22.69
N VAL A 236 2.36 -7.06 -23.78
CA VAL A 236 2.68 -5.62 -23.90
C VAL A 236 1.58 -4.72 -23.31
N ARG A 237 0.49 -5.29 -22.77
CA ARG A 237 -0.66 -4.53 -22.28
C ARG A 237 -1.16 -5.08 -20.95
N ARG A 238 -0.51 -4.70 -19.84
CA ARG A 238 -1.30 -4.50 -18.61
C ARG A 238 -0.95 -3.30 -17.74
N PRO A 239 -2.01 -2.65 -17.17
CA PRO A 239 -1.87 -1.59 -16.19
C PRO A 239 -1.51 -2.21 -14.84
N VAL A 240 -0.40 -1.77 -14.26
CA VAL A 240 -0.03 -1.97 -12.85
C VAL A 240 -0.08 -3.43 -12.39
N VAL A 241 1.08 -4.10 -12.45
CA VAL A 241 1.27 -5.38 -11.75
C VAL A 241 1.08 -5.15 -10.24
N PRO A 242 0.20 -5.89 -9.53
CA PRO A 242 0.10 -5.78 -8.08
C PRO A 242 1.36 -6.31 -7.39
N ASP A 243 1.78 -5.66 -6.30
CA ASP A 243 3.00 -5.90 -5.49
C ASP A 243 3.28 -7.35 -5.00
N GLN A 244 2.46 -8.35 -5.33
CA GLN A 244 2.53 -9.71 -4.80
C GLN A 244 2.96 -10.81 -5.79
N SER A 245 3.17 -10.51 -7.07
CA SER A 245 3.45 -11.55 -8.10
C SER A 245 4.86 -12.16 -8.06
N VAL A 246 5.81 -11.59 -7.30
CA VAL A 246 7.15 -12.21 -7.15
C VAL A 246 7.11 -13.46 -6.24
N TYR A 247 6.02 -13.69 -5.49
CA TYR A 247 5.89 -14.85 -4.61
C TYR A 247 5.22 -16.09 -5.26
N SER A 248 4.59 -15.96 -6.43
CA SER A 248 3.85 -17.07 -7.06
C SER A 248 4.63 -17.82 -8.15
N VAL A 249 5.87 -17.42 -8.46
CA VAL A 249 6.72 -18.13 -9.44
C VAL A 249 7.69 -19.11 -8.77
N ALA A 250 7.88 -19.03 -7.44
CA ALA A 250 8.80 -19.91 -6.71
C ALA A 250 8.10 -20.94 -5.77
N ALA A 251 6.78 -21.12 -5.87
CA ALA A 251 6.02 -22.00 -4.96
C ALA A 251 5.05 -22.94 -5.68
N ALA A 252 5.41 -23.42 -6.86
CA ALA A 252 4.69 -24.48 -7.55
C ALA A 252 5.64 -25.41 -8.31
N GLU A 253 6.68 -25.90 -7.64
CA GLU A 253 7.23 -27.23 -7.91
C GLU A 253 7.59 -27.86 -6.56
N GLY A 254 6.92 -28.98 -6.28
CA GLY A 254 6.83 -29.67 -5.00
C GLY A 254 5.53 -30.45 -4.96
#